data_AF-A0AAV6UDH6-F1
#
_entry.id   AF-A0AAV6UDH6-F1
#
_cell.length_a   1.000
_cell.length_b   1.000
_cell.length_c   1.000
_cell.angle_alpha   90.00
_cell.angle_beta   90.00
_cell.angle_gamma   90.00
#
_symmetry.space_group_name_H-M   'P 1'
#
loop_
_entity.id
_entity.type
_entity.pdbx_description
1 polymer ?
#
loop_
_entity_poly.entity_id
_entity_poly.type
_entity_poly.pdbx_seq_one_letter_code
_entity_poly.pdbx_strand_id
1 'polypeptide(L)'
;MSKKSKNDSIKKTARRATSNVFAMFEQNQIMEFKEAFQMIDSNKDGLIDKNDLRATFDSLGRIVSDTDLNSMIAEAPGPINFTMFLTIFGERISDVFPYTWLINYPYEAKIQSRKVNEKKLRKALMSRGEKLNGAEVDEAFKEAPIRDGMIDIGSYVKIICGTAVDED
;
A
#
# COMPACT_ATOMS: atom_id res chain seq x y z
N MET A 1 24.65 28.87 -45.55
CA MET A 1 23.32 29.37 -45.11
C MET A 1 22.28 28.56 -45.89
N SER A 2 21.26 27.89 -45.38
CA SER A 2 20.53 27.95 -44.12
C SER A 2 19.88 26.57 -43.88
N LYS A 3 19.99 26.02 -42.66
CA LYS A 3 19.29 24.79 -42.23
C LYS A 3 17.87 25.17 -41.84
N LYS A 4 16.84 24.55 -42.44
CA LYS A 4 15.45 24.69 -42.01
C LYS A 4 15.04 23.44 -41.23
N SER A 5 15.04 23.57 -39.91
CA SER A 5 14.53 22.58 -38.96
C SER A 5 13.01 22.52 -39.07
N LYS A 6 12.44 21.33 -39.30
CA LYS A 6 11.02 21.07 -39.07
C LYS A 6 10.88 20.34 -37.73
N ASN A 7 10.43 21.11 -36.75
CA ASN A 7 9.88 20.63 -35.50
C ASN A 7 8.41 20.27 -35.78
N ASP A 8 7.99 19.04 -35.50
CA ASP A 8 6.56 18.75 -35.26
C ASP A 8 6.38 17.42 -34.50
N SER A 9 6.00 17.57 -33.23
CA SER A 9 5.14 16.68 -32.44
C SER A 9 5.58 15.22 -32.24
N ILE A 10 6.49 15.00 -31.28
CA ILE A 10 6.51 13.75 -30.52
C ILE A 10 5.23 13.72 -29.69
N LYS A 11 4.21 13.01 -30.16
CA LYS A 11 3.04 12.62 -29.35
C LYS A 11 3.57 11.92 -28.11
N LYS A 12 3.49 12.58 -26.95
CA LYS A 12 3.68 11.93 -25.64
C LYS A 12 2.55 10.93 -25.47
N THR A 13 2.78 9.71 -25.93
CA THR A 13 1.92 8.56 -25.65
C THR A 13 1.80 8.46 -24.13
N ALA A 14 0.59 8.67 -23.62
CA ALA A 14 0.24 8.38 -22.23
C ALA A 14 0.78 7.00 -21.88
N ARG A 15 1.67 6.94 -20.88
CA ARG A 15 2.19 5.67 -20.37
C ARG A 15 0.95 4.85 -19.99
N ARG A 16 0.79 3.70 -20.64
CA ARG A 16 -0.28 2.74 -20.35
C ARG A 16 -0.07 2.22 -18.92
N ALA A 17 -0.62 2.92 -17.94
CA ALA A 17 -0.63 2.50 -16.54
C ALA A 17 -1.73 1.45 -16.26
N THR A 18 -2.58 1.16 -17.25
CA THR A 18 -3.75 0.29 -17.08
C THR A 18 -3.53 -1.16 -17.52
N SER A 19 -2.34 -1.54 -17.98
CA SER A 19 -2.10 -2.90 -18.45
C SER A 19 -1.96 -3.86 -17.27
N ASN A 20 -3.09 -4.46 -16.90
CA ASN A 20 -3.24 -5.65 -16.05
C ASN A 20 -3.19 -5.45 -14.52
N VAL A 21 -3.68 -4.32 -14.00
CA VAL A 21 -3.80 -4.10 -12.55
C VAL A 21 -4.62 -5.21 -11.85
N PHE A 22 -5.65 -5.73 -12.51
CA PHE A 22 -6.45 -6.85 -12.00
C PHE A 22 -5.67 -8.17 -11.86
N ALA A 23 -4.55 -8.34 -12.57
CA ALA A 23 -3.70 -9.51 -12.41
C ALA A 23 -2.72 -9.39 -11.25
N MET A 24 -2.63 -8.22 -10.59
CA MET A 24 -1.77 -8.00 -9.43
C MET A 24 -2.43 -8.45 -8.12
N PHE A 25 -3.73 -8.74 -8.14
CA PHE A 25 -4.53 -9.06 -6.96
C PHE A 25 -5.27 -10.37 -7.13
N GLU A 26 -5.44 -11.11 -6.03
CA GLU A 26 -6.29 -12.29 -6.00
C GLU A 26 -7.79 -11.92 -6.06
N GLN A 27 -8.66 -12.88 -6.42
CA GLN A 27 -10.09 -12.60 -6.62
C GLN A 27 -10.80 -12.16 -5.33
N ASN A 28 -10.43 -12.73 -4.18
CA ASN A 28 -10.87 -12.29 -2.85
C ASN A 28 -10.45 -10.84 -2.56
N GLN A 29 -9.19 -10.47 -2.83
CA GLN A 29 -8.72 -9.10 -2.64
C GLN A 29 -9.46 -8.11 -3.54
N ILE A 30 -9.71 -8.48 -4.80
CA ILE A 30 -10.51 -7.65 -5.72
C ILE A 30 -11.92 -7.44 -5.16
N MET A 31 -12.51 -8.46 -4.53
CA MET A 31 -13.82 -8.37 -3.90
C MET A 31 -13.80 -7.43 -2.69
N GLU A 32 -12.81 -7.55 -1.81
CA GLU A 32 -12.62 -6.64 -0.67
C GLU A 32 -12.43 -5.18 -1.13
N PHE A 33 -11.60 -4.95 -2.16
CA PHE A 33 -11.44 -3.62 -2.74
C PHE A 33 -12.74 -3.09 -3.33
N LYS A 34 -13.57 -3.96 -3.91
CA LYS A 34 -14.86 -3.58 -4.46
C LYS A 34 -15.84 -3.17 -3.37
N GLU A 35 -15.87 -3.90 -2.25
CA GLU A 35 -16.68 -3.55 -1.08
C GLU A 35 -16.21 -2.22 -0.47
N ALA A 36 -14.89 -2.05 -0.30
CA ALA A 36 -14.31 -0.80 0.17
C ALA A 36 -14.65 0.38 -0.76
N PHE A 37 -14.54 0.19 -2.07
CA PHE A 37 -14.93 1.20 -3.05
C PHE A 37 -16.41 1.58 -2.92
N GLN A 38 -17.30 0.59 -2.76
CA GLN A 38 -18.74 0.83 -2.57
C GLN A 38 -19.09 1.49 -1.24
N MET A 39 -18.28 1.31 -0.20
CA MET A 39 -18.45 2.04 1.06
C MET A 39 -18.04 3.51 0.95
N ILE A 40 -17.05 3.81 0.10
CA ILE A 40 -16.57 5.18 -0.12
C ILE A 40 -17.52 5.92 -1.07
N ASP A 41 -17.88 5.31 -2.20
CA ASP A 41 -18.80 5.80 -3.23
C ASP A 41 -20.23 5.89 -2.68
N SER A 42 -20.48 6.96 -1.92
CA SER A 42 -21.70 7.14 -1.13
C SER A 42 -22.89 7.45 -2.02
N ASN A 43 -22.64 8.15 -3.13
CA ASN A 43 -23.65 8.53 -4.11
C ASN A 43 -23.92 7.43 -5.16
N LYS A 44 -23.07 6.40 -5.24
CA LYS A 44 -23.14 5.23 -6.14
C LYS A 44 -23.06 5.60 -7.62
N ASP A 45 -22.33 6.64 -7.97
CA ASP A 45 -22.12 7.05 -9.36
C ASP A 45 -20.95 6.32 -10.03
N GLY A 46 -20.20 5.51 -9.27
CA GLY A 46 -19.07 4.74 -9.75
C GLY A 46 -17.76 5.53 -9.83
N LEU A 47 -17.72 6.75 -9.29
CA LEU A 47 -16.58 7.63 -9.20
C LEU A 47 -16.44 8.11 -7.74
N ILE A 48 -15.20 8.12 -7.23
CA ILE A 48 -14.94 8.73 -5.92
C ILE A 48 -14.64 10.21 -6.13
N ASP A 49 -15.49 11.06 -5.55
CA ASP A 49 -15.29 12.50 -5.51
C ASP A 49 -14.91 13.02 -4.12
N LYS A 50 -14.73 14.34 -4.00
CA LYS A 50 -14.38 15.00 -2.73
C LYS A 50 -15.45 14.79 -1.66
N ASN A 51 -16.73 14.79 -2.03
CA ASN A 51 -17.85 14.65 -1.12
C ASN A 51 -17.95 13.22 -0.59
N ASP A 52 -17.64 12.22 -1.41
CA ASP A 52 -17.54 10.83 -0.99
C ASP A 52 -16.43 10.64 0.06
N LEU A 53 -15.25 11.21 -0.16
CA LEU A 53 -14.16 11.17 0.82
C LEU A 53 -14.55 11.91 2.11
N ARG A 54 -15.16 13.10 2.00
CA ARG A 54 -15.69 13.87 3.13
C ARG A 54 -16.65 13.02 3.96
N ALA A 55 -17.65 12.43 3.33
CA ALA A 55 -18.65 11.58 3.98
C ALA A 55 -18.00 10.34 4.63
N THR A 56 -17.01 9.74 3.98
CA THR A 56 -16.25 8.60 4.51
C THR A 56 -15.50 8.98 5.79
N PHE A 57 -14.73 10.08 5.76
CA PHE A 57 -13.96 10.53 6.93
C PHE A 57 -14.85 10.98 8.08
N ASP A 58 -15.95 11.66 7.78
CA ASP A 58 -16.94 12.07 8.78
C ASP A 58 -17.59 10.83 9.44
N SER A 59 -17.86 9.76 8.67
CA SER A 59 -18.37 8.48 9.19
C SER A 59 -17.36 7.77 10.10
N LEU A 60 -16.06 7.97 9.88
CA LEU A 60 -14.97 7.49 10.73
C LEU A 60 -14.67 8.42 11.93
N GLY A 61 -15.43 9.52 12.09
CA GLY A 61 -15.22 10.50 13.15
C GLY A 61 -13.93 11.33 12.99
N ARG A 62 -13.38 11.41 11.78
CA ARG A 62 -12.16 12.16 11.48
C ARG A 62 -12.48 13.43 10.71
N ILE A 63 -12.02 14.57 11.23
CA ILE A 63 -12.15 15.85 10.54
C ILE A 63 -10.92 16.06 9.66
N VAL A 64 -11.11 15.97 8.34
CA VAL A 64 -10.05 16.24 7.33
C VAL A 64 -10.26 17.61 6.70
N SER A 65 -9.21 18.38 6.42
CA SER A 65 -9.41 19.70 5.81
C SER A 65 -9.80 19.58 4.34
N ASP A 66 -10.51 20.58 3.81
CA ASP A 66 -10.85 20.62 2.38
C ASP A 66 -9.62 20.64 1.48
N THR A 67 -8.52 21.24 1.95
CA THR A 67 -7.24 21.23 1.26
C THR A 67 -6.69 19.82 1.14
N ASP A 68 -6.71 19.05 2.23
CA ASP A 68 -6.21 17.67 2.23
C ASP A 68 -7.08 16.77 1.35
N LEU A 69 -8.42 16.91 1.42
CA LEU A 69 -9.32 16.17 0.54
C LEU A 69 -9.05 16.47 -0.94
N ASN A 70 -8.84 17.74 -1.29
CA ASN A 70 -8.47 18.13 -2.65
C ASN A 70 -7.12 17.55 -3.06
N SER A 71 -6.13 17.51 -2.15
CA SER A 71 -4.85 16.89 -2.39
C SER A 71 -4.99 15.39 -2.66
N MET A 72 -5.82 14.67 -1.89
CA MET A 72 -6.08 13.25 -2.10
C MET A 72 -6.70 12.97 -3.47
N ILE A 73 -7.68 13.76 -3.90
CA ILE A 73 -8.28 13.62 -5.24
C ILE A 73 -7.26 13.95 -6.34
N ALA A 74 -6.40 14.95 -6.13
CA ALA A 74 -5.39 15.39 -7.09
C ALA A 74 -4.22 14.38 -7.26
N GLU A 75 -4.07 13.40 -6.36
CA GLU A 75 -3.09 12.32 -6.54
C GLU A 75 -3.46 11.40 -7.70
N ALA A 76 -4.74 11.32 -8.07
CA ALA A 76 -5.18 10.56 -9.21
C ALA A 76 -4.95 11.34 -10.52
N PRO A 77 -4.38 10.71 -11.57
CA PRO A 77 -4.16 11.38 -12.86
C PRO A 77 -5.47 11.63 -13.65
N GLY A 78 -6.62 11.23 -13.12
CA GLY A 78 -7.93 11.38 -13.73
C GLY A 78 -9.05 10.93 -12.77
N PRO A 79 -10.30 10.81 -13.24
CA PRO A 79 -11.43 10.39 -12.42
C PRO A 79 -11.18 9.05 -11.72
N ILE A 80 -11.49 8.99 -10.42
CA ILE A 80 -11.24 7.81 -9.58
C ILE A 80 -12.42 6.83 -9.72
N ASN A 81 -12.46 6.11 -10.84
CA ASN A 81 -13.31 4.92 -10.96
C ASN A 81 -12.66 3.70 -10.29
N PHE A 82 -13.38 2.59 -10.18
CA PHE A 82 -12.87 1.37 -9.53
C PHE A 82 -11.53 0.88 -10.11
N THR A 83 -11.34 0.96 -11.43
CA THR A 83 -10.08 0.57 -12.06
C THR A 83 -8.92 1.47 -11.63
N MET A 84 -9.15 2.79 -11.58
CA MET A 84 -8.15 3.76 -11.12
C MET A 84 -7.87 3.59 -9.63
N PHE A 85 -8.89 3.32 -8.82
CA PHE A 85 -8.76 2.98 -7.41
C PHE A 85 -7.81 1.78 -7.23
N LEU A 86 -8.01 0.69 -7.97
CA LEU A 86 -7.08 -0.45 -7.94
C LEU A 86 -5.68 -0.08 -8.42
N THR A 87 -5.52 0.80 -9.40
CA THR A 87 -4.20 1.26 -9.86
C THR A 87 -3.47 2.04 -8.77
N ILE A 88 -4.16 2.99 -8.12
CA ILE A 88 -3.58 3.78 -7.02
C ILE A 88 -3.20 2.85 -5.87
N PHE A 89 -4.07 1.92 -5.49
CA PHE A 89 -3.77 0.94 -4.44
C PHE A 89 -2.66 -0.03 -4.85
N GLY A 90 -2.59 -0.50 -6.08
CA GLY A 90 -1.52 -1.39 -6.56
C GLY A 90 -0.14 -0.71 -6.59
N GLU A 91 -0.09 0.55 -7.02
CA GLU A 91 1.13 1.36 -7.01
C GLU A 91 1.52 1.71 -5.56
N ARG A 92 0.58 2.17 -4.73
CA ARG A 92 0.89 2.59 -3.35
C ARG A 92 1.09 1.44 -2.38
N ILE A 93 0.43 0.30 -2.52
CA ILE A 93 0.74 -0.90 -1.72
C ILE A 93 2.17 -1.37 -2.03
N SER A 94 2.63 -1.25 -3.28
CA SER A 94 4.01 -1.57 -3.64
C SER A 94 5.03 -0.61 -3.02
N ASP A 95 4.68 0.68 -2.90
CA ASP A 95 5.55 1.72 -2.33
C ASP A 95 5.53 1.78 -0.79
N VAL A 96 4.35 1.59 -0.17
CA VAL A 96 4.15 1.60 1.30
C VAL A 96 4.54 0.26 1.93
N PHE A 97 4.37 -0.84 1.19
CA PHE A 97 4.77 -2.17 1.60
C PHE A 97 5.78 -2.75 0.60
N PRO A 98 7.04 -2.28 0.61
CA PRO A 98 8.12 -2.80 -0.24
C PRO A 98 8.47 -4.27 0.05
N TYR A 99 7.70 -4.96 0.89
CA TYR A 99 7.78 -6.37 1.23
C TYR A 99 6.56 -7.18 0.76
N THR A 100 5.67 -6.64 -0.07
CA THR A 100 4.60 -7.45 -0.71
C THR A 100 5.17 -8.62 -1.50
N TRP A 101 6.33 -8.44 -2.15
CA TRP A 101 7.08 -9.55 -2.74
C TRP A 101 7.63 -10.52 -1.70
N LEU A 102 7.87 -10.10 -0.45
CA LEU A 102 8.31 -10.98 0.64
C LEU A 102 7.19 -11.92 1.10
N ILE A 103 5.93 -11.49 0.96
CA ILE A 103 4.73 -12.28 1.25
C ILE A 103 4.47 -13.28 0.11
N ASN A 104 4.70 -12.88 -1.15
CA ASN A 104 4.49 -13.73 -2.33
C ASN A 104 5.73 -14.51 -2.79
N TYR A 105 6.91 -14.29 -2.19
CA TYR A 105 8.08 -15.10 -2.49
C TYR A 105 7.86 -16.48 -1.84
N PRO A 106 8.03 -17.59 -2.58
CA PRO A 106 8.11 -18.91 -1.99
C PRO A 106 9.45 -19.02 -1.23
N TYR A 107 9.53 -18.33 -0.09
CA TYR A 107 10.62 -18.44 0.87
C TYR A 107 10.46 -19.71 1.72
N GLU A 108 9.80 -20.72 1.18
CA GLU A 108 9.64 -22.05 1.78
C GLU A 108 10.82 -22.97 1.46
N ALA A 109 11.74 -22.58 0.58
CA ALA A 109 12.77 -23.50 0.13
C ALA A 109 14.15 -23.36 0.77
N LYS A 110 14.55 -22.23 1.39
CA LYS A 110 15.99 -22.04 1.75
C LYS A 110 16.41 -21.32 3.02
N ILE A 111 15.53 -20.91 3.94
CA ILE A 111 15.98 -20.60 5.31
C ILE A 111 15.23 -21.47 6.31
N GLN A 112 15.96 -22.44 6.83
CA GLN A 112 15.54 -23.41 7.83
C GLN A 112 15.33 -22.78 9.24
N SER A 113 14.97 -21.51 9.31
CA SER A 113 14.52 -20.82 10.52
C SER A 113 13.80 -19.52 10.14
N ARG A 114 12.47 -19.52 10.14
CA ARG A 114 11.62 -18.31 10.09
C ARG A 114 11.80 -17.40 11.33
N LYS A 115 12.66 -17.81 12.27
CA LYS A 115 12.93 -17.13 13.52
C LYS A 115 14.20 -16.29 13.46
N VAL A 116 14.10 -15.02 13.85
CA VAL A 116 15.22 -14.08 14.00
C VAL A 116 15.37 -13.71 15.46
N ASN A 117 16.61 -13.61 15.94
CA ASN A 117 16.86 -13.18 17.32
C ASN A 117 16.48 -11.71 17.52
N GLU A 118 15.68 -11.44 18.54
CA GLU A 118 15.14 -10.10 18.86
C GLU A 118 16.25 -9.05 18.96
N LYS A 119 17.33 -9.33 19.71
CA LYS A 119 18.44 -8.39 19.92
C LYS A 119 19.17 -8.08 18.62
N LYS A 120 19.30 -9.07 17.74
CA LYS A 120 19.92 -8.89 16.41
C LYS A 120 19.02 -8.02 15.52
N LEU A 121 17.71 -8.22 15.55
CA LEU A 121 16.76 -7.44 14.76
C LEU A 121 16.69 -5.98 15.25
N ARG A 122 16.57 -5.76 16.56
CA ARG A 122 16.64 -4.42 17.18
C ARG A 122 17.90 -3.67 16.75
N LYS A 123 19.06 -4.32 16.85
CA LYS A 123 20.34 -3.74 16.41
C LYS A 123 20.34 -3.43 14.91
N ALA A 124 19.76 -4.29 14.07
CA ALA A 124 19.70 -4.08 12.63
C ALA A 124 18.87 -2.84 12.27
N LEU A 125 17.68 -2.68 12.87
CA LEU A 125 16.78 -1.53 12.64
C LEU A 125 17.37 -0.19 13.09
N MET A 126 18.26 -0.19 14.08
CA MET A 126 18.94 1.03 14.54
C MET A 126 20.24 1.33 13.79
N SER A 127 20.76 0.38 12.99
CA SER A 127 22.10 0.51 12.39
C SER A 127 22.14 0.42 10.86
N ARG A 128 21.13 -0.15 10.21
CA ARG A 128 21.10 -0.41 8.76
C ARG A 128 19.87 0.23 8.12
N GLY A 129 20.02 0.76 6.91
CA GLY A 129 18.93 1.36 6.14
C GLY A 129 18.42 2.67 6.75
N GLU A 130 17.11 2.91 6.60
CA GLU A 130 16.40 3.94 7.34
C GLU A 130 16.35 3.54 8.82
N LYS A 131 17.01 4.34 9.66
CA LYS A 131 17.28 3.96 11.05
C LYS A 131 16.12 4.41 11.91
N LEU A 132 15.55 3.45 12.63
CA LEU A 132 14.62 3.75 13.70
C LEU A 132 15.38 4.18 14.96
N ASN A 133 14.83 5.16 15.68
CA ASN A 133 15.30 5.53 17.00
C ASN A 133 14.81 4.51 18.06
N GLY A 134 15.32 4.61 19.29
CA GLY A 134 14.99 3.64 20.34
C GLY A 134 13.49 3.54 20.63
N ALA A 135 12.78 4.67 20.65
CA ALA A 135 11.35 4.70 20.92
C ALA A 135 10.53 4.10 19.76
N GLU A 136 10.94 4.34 18.51
CA GLU A 136 10.30 3.74 17.33
C GLU A 136 10.50 2.22 17.28
N VAL A 137 11.68 1.73 17.66
CA VAL A 137 11.95 0.29 17.78
C VAL A 137 11.11 -0.32 18.90
N ASP A 138 10.98 0.38 20.04
CA ASP A 138 10.16 -0.11 21.15
C ASP A 138 8.68 -0.18 20.78
N GLU A 139 8.16 0.84 20.06
CA GLU A 139 6.77 0.84 19.59
C GLU A 139 6.53 -0.26 18.56
N ALA A 140 7.45 -0.46 17.60
CA ALA A 140 7.34 -1.55 16.63
C ALA A 140 7.27 -2.92 17.33
N PHE A 141 8.13 -3.16 18.33
CA PHE A 141 8.23 -4.46 19.00
C PHE A 141 7.14 -4.72 20.04
N LYS A 142 6.27 -3.75 20.32
CA LYS A 142 5.22 -3.85 21.34
C LYS A 142 4.27 -5.03 21.12
N GLU A 143 3.92 -5.28 19.86
CA GLU A 143 3.04 -6.38 19.43
C GLU A 143 3.82 -7.53 18.77
N ALA A 144 5.16 -7.57 18.92
CA ALA A 144 5.98 -8.59 18.28
C ALA A 144 5.81 -9.97 18.96
N PRO A 145 5.58 -11.05 18.21
CA PRO A 145 5.42 -12.39 18.76
C PRO A 145 6.78 -13.00 19.14
N ILE A 146 7.37 -12.51 20.24
CA ILE A 146 8.68 -12.94 20.75
C ILE A 146 8.50 -14.19 21.63
N ARG A 147 9.16 -15.30 21.28
CA ARG A 147 9.26 -16.52 22.09
C ARG A 147 10.72 -16.95 22.19
N ASP A 148 11.24 -17.14 23.40
CA ASP A 148 12.64 -17.49 23.67
C ASP A 148 13.67 -16.52 23.03
N GLY A 149 13.35 -15.21 23.02
CA GLY A 149 14.20 -14.18 22.41
C GLY A 149 14.29 -14.28 20.88
N MET A 150 13.35 -15.00 20.27
CA MET A 150 13.24 -15.22 18.83
C MET A 150 11.88 -14.73 18.32
N ILE A 151 11.87 -14.06 17.18
CA ILE A 151 10.67 -13.54 16.50
C ILE A 151 10.43 -14.36 15.26
N ASP A 152 9.24 -14.92 15.11
CA ASP A 152 8.80 -15.45 13.83
C ASP A 152 8.44 -14.27 12.91
N ILE A 153 9.28 -14.05 11.89
CA ILE A 153 9.13 -12.90 11.00
C ILE A 153 7.84 -13.01 10.19
N GLY A 154 7.39 -14.24 9.86
CA GLY A 154 6.15 -14.46 9.14
C GLY A 154 4.94 -14.00 9.95
N SER A 155 4.82 -14.47 11.20
CA SER A 155 3.76 -14.07 12.11
C SER A 155 3.80 -12.57 12.40
N TYR A 156 4.99 -12.01 12.61
CA TYR A 156 5.13 -10.59 12.93
C TYR A 156 4.70 -9.70 11.74
N VAL A 157 5.06 -10.06 10.51
CA VAL A 157 4.59 -9.37 9.31
C VAL A 157 3.07 -9.47 9.17
N LYS A 158 2.44 -10.61 9.48
CA LYS A 158 0.98 -10.73 9.46
C LYS A 158 0.30 -9.77 10.44
N ILE A 159 0.85 -9.65 11.66
CA ILE A 159 0.35 -8.72 12.69
C ILE A 159 0.48 -7.27 12.24
N ILE A 160 1.65 -6.88 11.70
CA ILE A 160 1.90 -5.50 11.24
C ILE A 160 1.07 -5.15 10.01
N CYS A 161 0.94 -6.07 9.05
CA CYS A 161 0.26 -5.83 7.79
C CYS A 161 -1.25 -6.15 7.82
N GLY A 162 -1.79 -6.61 8.94
CA GLY A 162 -3.22 -6.84 9.11
C GLY A 162 -3.82 -7.85 8.12
N THR A 163 -3.12 -8.96 7.84
CA THR A 163 -3.82 -10.10 7.22
C THR A 163 -4.65 -10.76 8.31
N ALA A 164 -5.97 -10.53 8.27
CA ALA A 164 -6.95 -11.18 9.12
C ALA A 164 -6.67 -12.70 9.10
N VAL A 165 -6.14 -13.20 10.20
CA VAL A 165 -6.35 -14.60 10.57
C VAL A 165 -7.62 -14.59 11.39
N ASP A 166 -8.75 -14.71 10.68
CA ASP A 166 -9.90 -15.36 11.27
C ASP A 166 -9.47 -16.81 11.54
N GLU A 167 -9.22 -17.11 12.82
CA GLU A 167 -9.04 -18.47 13.30
C GLU A 167 -10.44 -19.03 13.60
N ASP A 168 -10.82 -20.11 12.90
CA ASP A 168 -11.89 -21.04 13.32
C ASP A 168 -11.49 -21.79 14.61
#